data_AF-A0A1Q4FJ05-F1
#
_entry.id   AF-A0A1Q4FJ05-F1
#
_cell.length_a   1.000
_cell.length_b   1.000
_cell.length_c   1.000
_cell.angle_alpha   90.00
_cell.angle_beta   90.00
_cell.angle_gamma   90.00
#
_symmetry.space_group_name_H-M   'P 1'
#
loop_
_entity.id
_entity.type
_entity.pdbx_description
1 polymer ?
#
loop_
_entity_poly.entity_id
_entity_poly.type
_entity_poly.pdbx_seq_one_letter_code
_entity_poly.pdbx_strand_id
1 'polypeptide(L)'
;MSTPTLYYALLGANSGARLSTIKRAIKTLPLADKTLAIQAVSCAWEGQDGHLPYAPYINVGLAFTSSLEPEAMQLLAKRIERELGRERDDSRNAPIALDIDILLLEGATGIQELTRKNLLVPYCAVPLYEVASPRLGTWLMHLVRERESNWEALRSRLWLVAEPEDLCVDAGHRQHSAAVPRAATG
;
A
#
# COMPACT_ATOMS: atom_id res chain seq x y z
N MET A 1 15.60 23.71 1.21
CA MET A 1 14.97 22.53 0.60
C MET A 1 14.41 21.70 1.74
N SER A 2 13.11 21.43 1.78
CA SER A 2 12.51 20.57 2.80
C SER A 2 13.07 19.16 2.66
N THR A 3 13.46 18.55 3.78
CA THR A 3 13.95 17.17 3.80
C THR A 3 12.84 16.24 3.27
N PRO A 4 13.13 15.33 2.33
CA PRO A 4 12.14 14.37 1.85
C PRO A 4 11.59 13.52 3.00
N THR A 5 10.27 13.41 3.07
CA THR A 5 9.55 12.58 4.06
C THR A 5 9.24 11.22 3.43
N LEU A 6 9.36 10.15 4.21
CA LEU A 6 8.96 8.81 3.77
C LEU A 6 7.47 8.63 4.01
N TYR A 7 6.73 8.28 2.96
CA TYR A 7 5.31 8.00 3.00
C TYR A 7 5.06 6.51 2.74
N TYR A 8 3.99 6.01 3.34
CA TYR A 8 3.48 4.67 3.09
C TYR A 8 2.04 4.74 2.61
N ALA A 9 1.76 4.06 1.50
CA ALA A 9 0.45 4.05 0.87
C ALA A 9 -0.04 2.63 0.59
N LEU A 10 -1.35 2.49 0.45
CA LEU A 10 -2.02 1.27 0.00
C LEU A 10 -2.76 1.56 -1.30
N LEU A 11 -2.45 0.79 -2.33
CA LEU A 11 -3.15 0.82 -3.61
C LEU A 11 -4.13 -0.35 -3.65
N GLY A 12 -5.38 -0.07 -4.00
CA GLY A 12 -6.45 -1.07 -4.10
C GLY A 12 -7.17 -1.01 -5.46
N ALA A 13 -7.49 -2.16 -6.04
CA ALA A 13 -8.38 -2.23 -7.20
C ALA A 13 -9.22 -3.51 -7.18
N ASN A 14 -10.53 -3.40 -7.41
CA ASN A 14 -11.46 -4.53 -7.47
C ASN A 14 -12.27 -4.62 -8.78
N SER A 15 -12.05 -3.70 -9.71
CA SER A 15 -12.75 -3.68 -11.00
C SER A 15 -11.82 -3.53 -12.21
N GLY A 16 -12.33 -3.90 -13.39
CA GLY A 16 -11.62 -3.80 -14.66
C GLY A 16 -10.27 -4.54 -14.65
N ALA A 17 -9.27 -3.95 -15.31
CA ALA A 17 -7.92 -4.52 -15.42
C ALA A 17 -7.07 -4.24 -14.16
N ARG A 18 -7.54 -4.68 -12.99
CA ARG A 18 -7.03 -4.41 -11.62
C ARG A 18 -5.50 -4.29 -11.52
N LEU A 19 -4.77 -5.39 -11.79
CA LEU A 19 -3.31 -5.43 -11.67
C LEU A 19 -2.62 -4.44 -12.63
N SER A 20 -3.13 -4.31 -13.86
CA SER A 20 -2.58 -3.35 -14.82
C SER A 20 -2.80 -1.90 -14.38
N THR A 21 -3.94 -1.61 -13.74
CA THR A 21 -4.25 -0.28 -13.20
C THR A 21 -3.32 0.08 -12.05
N ILE A 22 -3.07 -0.87 -11.14
CA ILE A 22 -2.08 -0.70 -10.06
C ILE A 22 -0.67 -0.45 -10.64
N LYS A 23 -0.24 -1.23 -11.64
CA LYS A 23 1.06 -1.01 -12.32
C LYS A 23 1.15 0.40 -12.93
N ARG A 24 0.08 0.89 -13.56
CA ARG A 24 0.04 2.26 -14.10
C ARG A 24 0.16 3.30 -12.98
N ALA A 25 -0.54 3.12 -11.86
CA ALA A 25 -0.49 4.04 -10.73
C ALA A 25 0.92 4.18 -10.14
N ILE A 26 1.61 3.04 -9.93
CA ILE A 26 3.00 3.00 -9.44
C ILE A 26 3.94 3.80 -10.37
N LYS A 27 3.76 3.68 -11.70
CA LYS A 27 4.53 4.44 -12.68
C LYS A 27 4.16 5.93 -12.74
N THR A 28 2.88 6.25 -12.56
CA THR A 28 2.38 7.63 -12.67
C THR A 28 2.81 8.50 -11.50
N LEU A 29 2.88 7.97 -10.28
CA LEU A 29 3.24 8.72 -9.07
C LEU A 29 4.54 9.56 -9.22
N PRO A 30 5.71 8.99 -9.57
CA PRO A 30 6.95 9.76 -9.73
C PRO A 30 6.98 10.66 -10.98
N LEU A 31 6.14 10.38 -11.99
CA LEU A 31 5.99 11.25 -13.16
C LEU A 31 5.13 12.48 -12.83
N ALA A 32 4.19 12.31 -11.91
CA ALA A 32 3.25 13.33 -11.50
C ALA A 32 3.83 14.35 -10.51
N ASP A 33 4.89 13.98 -9.78
CA ASP A 33 5.69 14.86 -8.93
C ASP A 33 7.17 14.42 -8.92
N LYS A 34 8.07 15.31 -9.34
CA LYS A 34 9.51 14.99 -9.48
C LYS A 34 10.26 14.81 -8.15
N THR A 35 9.66 15.21 -7.04
CA THR A 35 10.22 14.97 -5.70
C THR A 35 9.88 13.59 -5.17
N LEU A 36 8.94 12.89 -5.83
CA LEU A 36 8.49 11.57 -5.44
C LEU A 36 9.43 10.49 -5.99
N ALA A 37 9.98 9.65 -5.11
CA ALA A 37 10.78 8.49 -5.49
C ALA A 37 10.28 7.24 -4.76
N ILE A 38 9.85 6.23 -5.53
CA ILE A 38 9.47 4.91 -5.01
C ILE A 38 10.69 4.26 -4.36
N GLN A 39 10.55 3.84 -3.10
CA GLN A 39 11.59 3.16 -2.34
C GLN A 39 11.36 1.64 -2.30
N ALA A 40 10.10 1.22 -2.17
CA ALA A 40 9.73 -0.18 -2.14
C ALA A 40 8.28 -0.39 -2.58
N VAL A 41 8.01 -1.59 -3.10
CA VAL A 41 6.69 -2.08 -3.52
C VAL A 41 6.52 -3.46 -2.93
N SER A 42 5.38 -3.72 -2.30
CA SER A 42 5.06 -5.04 -1.74
C SER A 42 4.71 -6.04 -2.84
N CYS A 43 4.48 -7.31 -2.50
CA CYS A 43 3.75 -8.19 -3.40
C CYS A 43 2.32 -7.66 -3.62
N ALA A 44 1.66 -8.09 -4.69
CA ALA A 44 0.23 -7.89 -4.88
C ALA A 44 -0.55 -9.00 -4.17
N TRP A 45 -1.42 -8.61 -3.25
CA TRP A 45 -2.19 -9.54 -2.43
C TRP A 45 -3.68 -9.40 -2.72
N GLU A 46 -4.35 -10.54 -2.93
CA GLU A 46 -5.80 -10.63 -2.99
C GLU A 46 -6.33 -11.17 -1.66
N GLY A 47 -7.32 -10.49 -1.08
CA GLY A 47 -7.98 -10.92 0.15
C GLY A 47 -9.32 -11.62 -0.12
N GLN A 48 -9.90 -12.18 0.94
CA GLN A 48 -11.26 -12.68 0.87
C GLN A 48 -12.26 -11.53 1.03
N ASP A 49 -12.96 -11.17 -0.05
CA ASP A 49 -14.11 -10.28 0.04
C ASP A 49 -15.37 -11.13 0.25
N GLY A 50 -16.02 -10.95 1.40
CA GLY A 50 -17.24 -11.69 1.72
C GLY A 50 -18.38 -11.31 0.78
N HIS A 51 -19.01 -12.29 0.13
CA HIS A 51 -20.29 -12.25 -0.61
C HIS A 51 -20.68 -10.97 -1.40
N LEU A 52 -19.74 -10.11 -1.76
CA LEU A 52 -20.00 -8.96 -2.60
C LEU A 52 -20.14 -9.41 -4.05
N PRO A 53 -20.96 -8.74 -4.88
CA PRO A 53 -21.15 -9.10 -6.28
C PRO A 53 -19.93 -8.76 -7.18
N TYR A 54 -18.81 -8.34 -6.59
CA TYR A 54 -17.63 -7.86 -7.31
C TYR A 54 -16.42 -8.74 -7.04
N ALA A 55 -15.42 -8.66 -7.93
CA ALA A 55 -14.15 -9.34 -7.70
C ALA A 55 -13.49 -8.81 -6.42
N PRO A 56 -12.65 -9.62 -5.74
CA PRO A 56 -11.95 -9.15 -4.57
C PRO A 56 -10.97 -8.00 -4.86
N TYR A 57 -10.58 -7.22 -3.87
CA TYR A 57 -9.50 -6.25 -4.04
C TYR A 57 -8.14 -6.93 -4.20
N ILE A 58 -7.38 -6.49 -5.20
CA ILE A 58 -5.92 -6.60 -5.19
C ILE A 58 -5.38 -5.39 -4.43
N ASN A 59 -4.49 -5.63 -3.46
CA ASN A 59 -3.88 -4.61 -2.62
C ASN A 59 -2.35 -4.66 -2.73
N VAL A 60 -1.73 -3.48 -2.82
CA VAL A 60 -0.27 -3.30 -2.88
C VAL A 60 0.16 -2.16 -1.94
N GLY A 61 1.12 -2.44 -1.07
CA GLY A 61 1.80 -1.46 -0.24
C GLY A 61 2.92 -0.77 -1.02
N LEU A 62 3.03 0.54 -0.84
CA LEU A 62 4.12 1.35 -1.39
C LEU A 62 4.82 2.12 -0.28
N ALA A 63 6.15 2.16 -0.32
CA ALA A 63 6.95 3.14 0.40
C ALA A 63 7.62 4.07 -0.60
N PHE A 64 7.51 5.37 -0.40
CA PHE A 64 8.12 6.37 -1.29
C PHE A 64 8.51 7.63 -0.54
N THR A 65 9.56 8.31 -0.99
CA THR A 65 9.92 9.63 -0.46
C THR A 65 9.23 10.73 -1.25
N SER A 66 8.91 11.85 -0.61
CA SER A 66 8.40 13.05 -1.29
C SER A 66 8.68 14.31 -0.48
N SER A 67 8.77 15.46 -1.15
CA SER A 67 8.80 16.78 -0.50
C SER A 67 7.42 17.43 -0.39
N LEU A 68 6.35 16.76 -0.83
CA LEU A 68 4.99 17.24 -0.66
C LEU A 68 4.55 17.12 0.80
N GLU A 69 3.78 18.11 1.24
CA GLU A 69 3.03 18.04 2.49
C GLU A 69 1.89 17.02 2.41
N PRO A 70 1.41 16.46 3.54
CA PRO A 70 0.45 15.36 3.53
C PRO A 70 -0.85 15.67 2.77
N GLU A 71 -1.35 16.90 2.91
CA GLU A 71 -2.56 17.36 2.22
C GLU A 71 -2.36 17.41 0.69
N ALA A 72 -1.20 17.88 0.24
CA ALA A 72 -0.85 17.90 -1.17
C ALA A 72 -0.67 16.48 -1.74
N MET A 73 -0.09 15.57 -0.95
CA MET A 73 0.03 14.15 -1.32
C MET A 73 -1.34 13.48 -1.47
N GLN A 74 -2.28 13.73 -0.55
CA GLN A 74 -3.67 13.24 -0.66
C GLN A 74 -4.38 13.78 -1.90
N LEU A 75 -4.16 15.05 -2.26
CA LEU A 75 -4.72 15.65 -3.48
C LEU A 75 -4.12 15.04 -4.75
N LEU A 76 -2.82 14.76 -4.74
CA LEU A 76 -2.12 14.07 -5.82
C LEU A 76 -2.67 12.65 -6.02
N ALA A 77 -2.79 11.87 -4.95
CA ALA A 77 -3.37 10.53 -4.96
C ALA A 77 -4.77 10.54 -5.60
N LYS A 78 -5.67 11.41 -5.11
CA LYS A 78 -7.01 11.57 -5.67
C LYS A 78 -7.03 12.02 -7.14
N ARG A 79 -6.04 12.79 -7.57
CA ARG A 79 -5.90 13.17 -8.98
C ARG A 79 -5.60 11.93 -9.83
N ILE A 80 -4.64 11.12 -9.40
CA ILE A 80 -4.22 9.89 -10.10
C ILE A 80 -5.35 8.86 -10.13
N GLU A 81 -6.10 8.70 -9.02
CA GLU A 81 -7.31 7.87 -8.98
C GLU A 81 -8.31 8.26 -10.08
N ARG A 82 -8.60 9.56 -10.23
CA ARG A 82 -9.53 10.05 -11.27
C ARG A 82 -8.99 9.85 -12.69
N GLU A 83 -7.68 9.99 -12.89
CA GLU A 83 -7.03 9.83 -14.19
C GLU A 83 -6.99 8.37 -14.63
N LEU A 84 -6.74 7.43 -13.71
CA LEU A 84 -6.53 6.02 -14.00
C LEU A 84 -7.76 5.12 -13.74
N GLY A 85 -8.67 5.56 -12.88
CA GLY A 85 -9.84 4.82 -12.42
C GLY A 85 -11.14 5.15 -13.15
N ARG A 86 -11.06 5.52 -14.44
CA ARG A 86 -12.18 6.06 -15.20
C ARG A 86 -13.28 5.02 -15.51
N GLU A 87 -14.17 4.78 -14.55
CA GLU A 87 -15.57 4.39 -14.72
C GLU A 87 -16.38 5.18 -13.68
N ARG A 88 -17.11 6.23 -14.12
CA ARG A 88 -17.97 7.01 -13.22
C ARG A 88 -19.27 6.24 -12.99
N ASP A 89 -19.30 5.47 -11.94
CA ASP A 89 -20.54 5.05 -11.30
C ASP A 89 -20.55 5.63 -9.88
N ASP A 90 -21.40 6.65 -9.65
CA ASP A 90 -21.56 7.31 -8.35
C ASP A 90 -22.50 6.51 -7.42
N SER A 91 -22.83 5.26 -7.76
CA SER A 91 -23.64 4.37 -6.93
C SER A 91 -22.91 4.01 -5.64
N ARG A 92 -23.68 3.91 -4.55
CA ARG A 92 -23.17 3.41 -3.27
C ARG A 92 -22.78 1.95 -3.46
N ASN A 93 -21.48 1.64 -3.32
CA ASN A 93 -20.86 0.34 -3.63
C ASN A 93 -20.55 0.11 -5.13
N ALA A 94 -20.28 1.16 -5.90
CA ALA A 94 -19.71 1.00 -7.23
C ALA A 94 -18.36 0.24 -7.19
N PRO A 95 -18.04 -0.54 -8.24
CA PRO A 95 -16.71 -1.13 -8.41
C PRO A 95 -15.60 -0.06 -8.37
N ILE A 96 -14.54 -0.31 -7.62
CA ILE A 96 -13.38 0.58 -7.49
C ILE A 96 -12.28 0.16 -8.47
N ALA A 97 -12.07 1.01 -9.48
CA ALA A 97 -11.02 0.81 -10.46
C ALA A 97 -9.61 1.09 -9.90
N LEU A 98 -9.49 2.06 -8.99
CA LEU A 98 -8.26 2.37 -8.26
C LEU A 98 -8.59 3.21 -7.01
N ASP A 99 -8.03 2.82 -5.86
CA ASP A 99 -7.97 3.58 -4.60
C ASP A 99 -6.49 3.73 -4.22
N ILE A 100 -6.07 4.91 -3.77
CA ILE A 100 -4.72 5.21 -3.30
C ILE A 100 -4.83 5.87 -1.92
N ASP A 101 -4.71 5.06 -0.87
CA ASP A 101 -4.69 5.58 0.49
C ASP A 101 -3.29 5.98 0.91
N ILE A 102 -3.11 7.23 1.32
CA ILE A 102 -1.91 7.63 2.06
C ILE A 102 -2.16 7.27 3.53
N LEU A 103 -1.47 6.24 4.02
CA LEU A 103 -1.70 5.66 5.34
C LEU A 103 -0.88 6.35 6.42
N LEU A 104 0.43 6.47 6.18
CA LEU A 104 1.40 6.89 7.17
C LEU A 104 2.43 7.82 6.54
N LEU A 105 3.04 8.67 7.37
CA LEU A 105 4.35 9.25 7.08
C LEU A 105 5.32 8.92 8.20
N GLU A 106 6.60 8.88 7.86
CA GLU A 106 7.71 8.76 8.77
C GLU A 106 8.64 9.96 8.59
N GLY A 107 8.62 10.84 9.59
CA GLY A 107 9.47 12.03 9.67
C GLY A 107 10.54 11.89 10.75
N ALA A 108 11.30 12.97 10.96
CA ALA A 108 12.35 13.02 11.98
C ALA A 108 11.81 12.72 13.40
N THR A 109 10.61 13.19 13.70
CA THR A 109 9.96 13.06 15.02
C THR A 109 9.31 11.70 15.26
N GLY A 110 9.12 10.88 14.21
CA GLY A 110 8.49 9.56 14.34
C GLY A 110 7.54 9.22 13.19
N ILE A 111 6.69 8.23 13.44
CA ILE A 111 5.64 7.77 12.52
C ILE A 111 4.35 8.50 12.88
N GLN A 112 3.65 9.01 11.88
CA GLN A 112 2.34 9.65 12.01
C GLN A 112 1.32 8.92 11.14
N GLU A 113 0.19 8.56 11.74
CA GLU A 113 -0.98 8.06 11.01
C GLU A 113 -1.71 9.21 10.30
N LEU A 114 -1.95 9.05 9.00
CA LEU A 114 -2.65 10.01 8.13
C LEU A 114 -4.04 9.52 7.72
N THR A 115 -4.42 8.33 8.16
CA THR A 115 -5.68 7.68 7.85
C THR A 115 -6.47 7.36 9.12
N ARG A 116 -7.77 7.11 8.97
CA ARG A 116 -8.60 6.50 10.01
C ARG A 116 -8.89 5.01 9.74
N LYS A 117 -8.33 4.44 8.65
CA LYS A 117 -8.48 3.03 8.32
C LYS A 117 -7.78 2.18 9.40
N ASN A 118 -8.37 1.03 9.72
CA ASN A 118 -7.73 0.08 10.63
C ASN A 118 -6.52 -0.55 9.90
N LEU A 119 -5.31 -0.25 10.35
CA LEU A 119 -4.08 -0.76 9.74
C LEU A 119 -3.87 -2.26 9.95
N LEU A 120 -4.54 -2.88 10.92
CA LEU A 120 -4.41 -4.31 11.24
C LEU A 120 -5.43 -5.22 10.54
N VAL A 121 -6.01 -4.78 9.43
CA VAL A 121 -6.73 -5.69 8.51
C VAL A 121 -5.73 -6.40 7.60
N PRO A 122 -5.91 -7.69 7.25
CA PRO A 122 -4.94 -8.48 6.48
C PRO A 122 -4.38 -7.75 5.25
N TYR A 123 -5.26 -7.27 4.39
CA TYR A 123 -4.93 -6.62 3.12
C TYR A 123 -4.20 -5.27 3.28
N CYS A 124 -4.17 -4.70 4.49
CA CYS A 124 -3.43 -3.48 4.79
C CYS A 124 -2.13 -3.80 5.54
N ALA A 125 -2.21 -4.63 6.58
CA ALA A 125 -1.08 -4.93 7.45
C ALA A 125 0.05 -5.64 6.71
N VAL A 126 -0.28 -6.66 5.92
CA VAL A 126 0.71 -7.50 5.21
C VAL A 126 1.48 -6.69 4.16
N PRO A 127 0.82 -6.02 3.19
CA PRO A 127 1.55 -5.23 2.21
C PRO A 127 2.35 -4.07 2.85
N LEU A 128 1.81 -3.44 3.90
CA LEU A 128 2.48 -2.35 4.60
C LEU A 128 3.76 -2.81 5.30
N TYR A 129 3.75 -3.99 5.93
CA TYR A 129 4.93 -4.55 6.58
C TYR A 129 6.03 -4.93 5.59
N GLU A 130 5.67 -5.44 4.40
CA GLU A 130 6.64 -5.82 3.36
C GLU A 130 7.47 -4.64 2.86
N VAL A 131 6.92 -3.42 2.92
CA VAL A 131 7.61 -2.18 2.53
C VAL A 131 8.08 -1.33 3.71
N ALA A 132 7.88 -1.79 4.94
CA ALA A 132 8.14 -1.01 6.13
C ALA A 132 9.64 -0.76 6.34
N SER A 133 10.00 0.47 6.73
CA SER A 133 11.32 0.72 7.33
C SER A 133 11.50 -0.14 8.61
N PRO A 134 12.73 -0.35 9.11
CA PRO A 134 12.93 -1.04 10.39
C PRO A 134 12.14 -0.40 11.56
N ARG A 135 11.99 0.93 11.54
CA ARG A 135 11.24 1.68 12.53
C ARG A 135 9.74 1.37 12.43
N LEU A 136 9.17 1.44 11.23
CA LEU A 136 7.77 1.11 11.01
C LEU A 136 7.50 -0.38 11.28
N GLY A 137 8.39 -1.28 10.87
CA GLY A 137 8.27 -2.71 11.11
C GLY A 137 8.18 -3.03 12.61
N THR A 138 9.02 -2.39 13.43
CA THR A 138 8.96 -2.54 14.90
C THR A 138 7.65 -2.00 15.47
N TRP A 139 7.20 -0.82 15.00
CA TRP A 139 5.95 -0.22 15.42
C TRP A 139 4.74 -1.10 15.07
N LEU A 140 4.67 -1.63 13.85
CA LEU A 140 3.60 -2.54 13.40
C LEU A 140 3.57 -3.82 14.24
N MET A 141 4.73 -4.41 14.55
CA MET A 141 4.79 -5.61 15.39
C MET A 141 4.31 -5.36 16.81
N HIS A 142 4.61 -4.18 17.38
CA HIS A 142 4.05 -3.78 18.68
C HIS A 142 2.54 -3.61 18.60
N LEU A 143 2.04 -2.93 17.56
CA LEU A 143 0.60 -2.74 17.35
C LEU A 143 -0.15 -4.08 17.21
N VAL A 144 0.40 -5.04 16.45
CA VAL A 144 -0.15 -6.40 16.32
C VAL A 144 -0.27 -7.07 17.69
N ARG A 145 0.78 -6.98 18.52
CA ARG A 145 0.80 -7.58 19.85
C ARG A 145 -0.18 -6.90 20.82
N GLU A 146 -0.21 -5.57 20.85
CA GLU A 146 -1.09 -4.79 21.73
C GLU A 146 -2.57 -5.01 21.43
N ARG A 147 -2.89 -5.29 20.16
CA ARG A 147 -4.26 -5.57 19.70
C ARG A 147 -4.60 -7.06 19.72
N GLU A 148 -3.79 -7.88 20.40
CA GLU A 148 -3.92 -9.34 20.50
C GLU A 148 -4.15 -10.03 19.14
N SER A 149 -3.56 -9.45 18.09
CA SER A 149 -3.64 -9.96 16.73
C SER A 149 -2.49 -10.93 16.45
N ASN A 150 -2.63 -11.74 15.40
CA ASN A 150 -1.64 -12.74 15.02
C ASN A 150 -1.18 -12.50 13.57
N TRP A 151 0.12 -12.28 13.38
CA TRP A 151 0.71 -12.02 12.06
C TRP A 151 0.47 -13.16 11.06
N GLU A 152 0.64 -14.39 11.49
CA GLU A 152 0.41 -15.57 10.66
C GLU A 152 -1.06 -15.70 10.27
N ALA A 153 -1.97 -15.37 11.19
CA ALA A 153 -3.41 -15.32 10.91
C ALA A 153 -3.80 -14.18 9.95
N LEU A 154 -3.12 -13.03 10.02
CA LEU A 154 -3.31 -11.95 9.03
C LEU A 154 -2.85 -12.41 7.65
N ARG A 155 -1.64 -12.99 7.57
CA ARG A 155 -1.04 -13.43 6.31
C ARG A 155 -1.76 -14.60 5.65
N SER A 156 -2.29 -15.55 6.42
CA SER A 156 -2.98 -16.74 5.88
C SER A 156 -4.30 -16.43 5.17
N ARG A 157 -4.81 -15.21 5.31
CA ARG A 157 -6.05 -14.73 4.68
C ARG A 157 -5.84 -14.06 3.32
N LEU A 158 -4.62 -14.09 2.80
CA LEU A 158 -4.25 -13.45 1.54
C LEU A 158 -3.64 -14.46 0.57
N TRP A 159 -3.99 -14.30 -0.71
CA TRP A 159 -3.43 -15.02 -1.84
C TRP A 159 -2.48 -14.10 -2.62
N LEU A 160 -1.30 -14.64 -2.95
CA LEU A 160 -0.31 -13.94 -3.77
C LEU A 160 -0.84 -13.85 -5.20
N VAL A 161 -0.86 -12.64 -5.76
CA VAL A 161 -1.28 -12.37 -7.14
C VAL A 161 -0.07 -12.11 -8.05
N ALA A 162 0.90 -11.34 -7.57
CA ALA A 162 2.10 -10.99 -8.31
C ALA A 162 3.22 -10.59 -7.34
N GLU A 163 4.47 -10.81 -7.75
CA GLU A 163 5.64 -10.38 -6.99
C GLU A 163 5.99 -8.91 -7.30
N PRO A 164 6.81 -8.23 -6.47
CA PRO A 164 7.19 -6.84 -6.70
C PRO A 164 7.83 -6.58 -8.07
N GLU A 165 8.59 -7.55 -8.59
CA GLU A 165 9.29 -7.46 -9.88
C GLU A 165 8.31 -7.42 -11.05
N ASP A 166 7.16 -8.06 -10.91
CA ASP A 166 6.09 -7.99 -11.91
C ASP A 166 5.42 -6.62 -11.93
N LEU A 167 5.45 -5.89 -10.81
CA LEU A 167 4.84 -4.57 -10.65
C LEU A 167 5.76 -3.44 -11.13
N CYS A 168 7.06 -3.60 -10.96
CA CYS A 168 8.07 -2.58 -11.23
C CYS A 168 9.00 -3.01 -12.37
N VAL A 169 8.63 -2.73 -13.62
CA VAL A 169 9.48 -3.08 -14.77
C VAL A 169 10.71 -2.18 -14.96
N ASP A 170 10.85 -1.05 -14.26
CA ASP A 170 12.00 -0.14 -14.42
C ASP A 170 12.30 0.66 -13.14
N ALA A 171 12.96 0.05 -12.14
CA ALA A 171 13.69 0.79 -11.10
C ALA A 171 14.72 -0.12 -10.42
N GLY A 172 15.99 0.28 -10.45
CA GLY A 172 17.12 -0.44 -9.87
C GLY A 172 16.87 -0.80 -8.40
N HIS A 173 16.81 -2.10 -8.14
CA HIS A 173 16.57 -2.69 -6.83
C HIS A 173 17.64 -2.27 -5.80
N ARG A 174 17.20 -1.70 -4.69
CA ARG A 174 17.79 -1.97 -3.37
C ARG A 174 16.64 -2.28 -2.41
N GLN A 175 16.37 -3.57 -2.21
CA GLN A 175 15.44 -4.05 -1.20
C GLN A 175 16.13 -4.04 0.17
N HIS A 176 15.48 -3.41 1.16
CA HIS A 176 15.64 -3.79 2.57
C HIS A 176 14.38 -4.58 2.96
N SER A 177 14.38 -5.88 2.70
CA SER A 177 13.32 -6.77 3.16
C SER A 177 13.40 -6.88 4.69
N ALA A 178 12.38 -6.40 5.41
CA ALA A 178 12.13 -6.87 6.75
C ALA A 178 11.70 -8.34 6.63
N ALA A 179 12.55 -9.26 7.07
CA ALA A 179 12.21 -10.68 7.03
C ALA A 179 11.00 -10.92 7.93
N VAL A 180 9.88 -11.37 7.35
CA VAL A 180 8.77 -11.93 8.12
C VAL A 180 9.32 -13.07 8.96
N PRO A 181 9.13 -13.08 10.30
CA PRO A 181 9.52 -14.22 11.12
C PRO A 181 8.80 -15.46 10.61
N ARG A 182 9.56 -16.46 10.13
CA ARG A 182 8.99 -17.79 9.90
C ARG A 182 8.59 -18.37 11.25
N ALA A 183 7.33 -18.75 11.38
CA ALA A 183 6.90 -19.60 12.50
C ALA A 183 7.75 -20.87 12.46
N ALA A 184 8.52 -21.11 13.53
CA ALA A 184 9.18 -22.39 13.72
C ALA A 184 8.09 -23.41 14.01
N THR A 185 7.81 -24.28 13.05
CA THR A 185 7.02 -25.50 13.29
C THR A 185 7.82 -26.38 14.24
N GLY A 186 7.37 -26.48 15.48
CA GLY A 186 7.79 -27.48 16.47
C GLY A 186 6.71 -28.52 16.68
#